data_AF-A0A968MTC1-F1
#
_entry.id   AF-A0A968MTC1-F1
#
_cell.length_a   1.000
_cell.length_b   1.000
_cell.length_c   1.000
_cell.angle_alpha   90.00
_cell.angle_beta   90.00
_cell.angle_gamma   90.00
#
_symmetry.space_group_name_H-M   'P 1'
#
loop_
_entity.id
_entity.type
_entity.pdbx_description
1 polymer ?
#
loop_
_entity_poly.entity_id
_entity_poly.type
_entity_poly.pdbx_seq_one_letter_code
_entity_poly.pdbx_strand_id
1 'polypeptide(L)'
;MTFFINNIPALGEKLDDFLSKLSYRNTAEIYDENIFHELATTYFRDLLFNGKNNTSDIDSNISFLRHQTLNWVRRFMDIAEWDETDTST
;
A
#
# COMPACT_ATOMS: atom_id res chain seq x y z
N MET A 1 12.31 -6.17 -15.17
CA MET A 1 11.28 -7.22 -15.40
C MET A 1 11.77 -8.62 -15.03
N THR A 2 13.07 -8.93 -15.14
CA THR A 2 13.66 -10.25 -14.84
C THR A 2 13.67 -10.64 -13.36
N PHE A 3 13.77 -9.71 -12.41
CA PHE A 3 13.86 -10.05 -10.99
C PHE A 3 12.60 -10.75 -10.45
N PHE A 4 11.40 -10.24 -10.75
CA PHE A 4 10.15 -10.80 -10.24
C PHE A 4 9.90 -12.23 -10.74
N ILE A 5 10.04 -12.44 -12.05
CA ILE A 5 9.81 -13.75 -12.68
C ILE A 5 10.80 -14.80 -12.15
N ASN A 6 12.05 -14.40 -11.87
CA ASN A 6 13.06 -15.32 -11.35
C ASN A 6 12.84 -15.74 -9.89
N ASN A 7 11.93 -15.08 -9.16
CA ASN A 7 11.66 -15.36 -7.75
C ASN A 7 10.28 -15.99 -7.51
N ILE A 8 9.53 -16.29 -8.56
CA ILE A 8 8.19 -16.89 -8.46
C ILE A 8 8.22 -18.31 -9.01
N PRO A 9 7.63 -19.29 -8.29
CA PRO A 9 7.52 -20.66 -8.78
C PRO A 9 6.79 -20.72 -10.11
N ALA A 10 7.25 -21.60 -11.01
CA ALA A 10 6.56 -21.84 -12.26
C ALA A 10 5.20 -22.53 -12.01
N LEU A 11 4.30 -22.44 -13.00
CA LEU A 11 2.98 -23.07 -12.90
C LEU A 11 3.15 -24.59 -12.72
N GLY A 12 2.62 -25.13 -11.62
CA GLY A 12 2.67 -26.56 -11.30
C GLY A 12 3.87 -27.00 -10.46
N GLU A 13 4.79 -26.09 -10.11
CA GLU A 13 5.86 -26.39 -9.16
C GLU A 13 5.36 -26.47 -7.71
N LYS A 14 6.08 -27.23 -6.88
CA LYS A 14 5.80 -27.30 -5.45
C LYS A 14 6.13 -25.96 -4.80
N LEU A 15 5.22 -25.48 -3.95
CA LEU A 15 5.33 -24.16 -3.32
C LEU A 15 6.04 -24.17 -1.97
N ASP A 16 6.39 -25.33 -1.42
CA ASP A 16 6.92 -25.48 -0.05
C ASP A 16 8.15 -24.57 0.21
N ASP A 17 9.12 -24.58 -0.72
CA ASP A 17 10.34 -23.76 -0.63
C ASP A 17 10.10 -22.27 -0.82
N PHE A 18 9.03 -21.89 -1.55
CA PHE A 18 8.66 -20.50 -1.76
C PHE A 18 7.90 -19.95 -0.54
N LEU A 19 6.89 -20.69 -0.08
CA LEU A 19 6.06 -20.30 1.06
C LEU A 19 6.86 -20.28 2.37
N SER A 20 7.84 -21.16 2.54
CA SER A 20 8.73 -21.17 3.72
C SER A 20 9.63 -19.94 3.84
N LYS A 21 9.79 -19.18 2.75
CA LYS A 21 10.59 -17.94 2.72
C LYS A 21 9.74 -16.68 2.88
N LEU A 22 8.41 -16.80 2.88
CA LEU A 22 7.52 -15.66 3.10
C LEU A 22 7.61 -15.21 4.56
N SER A 23 7.92 -13.94 4.76
CA SER A 23 7.85 -13.28 6.08
C SER A 23 6.67 -12.32 6.12
N TYR A 24 6.03 -12.23 7.29
CA TYR A 24 5.14 -11.10 7.55
C TYR A 24 5.94 -9.80 7.49
N ARG A 25 5.30 -8.75 6.97
CA ARG A 25 5.84 -7.40 7.06
C ARG A 25 5.79 -6.93 8.49
N ASN A 26 6.74 -6.10 8.87
CA ASN A 26 6.74 -5.53 10.22
C ASN A 26 5.70 -4.40 10.30
N THR A 27 5.17 -4.15 11.50
CA THR A 27 4.11 -3.16 11.71
C THR A 27 4.55 -1.74 11.31
N ALA A 28 5.82 -1.38 11.51
CA ALA A 28 6.33 -0.06 11.15
C ALA A 28 6.32 0.17 9.63
N GLU A 29 6.70 -0.83 8.83
CA GLU A 29 6.62 -0.76 7.36
C GLU A 29 5.18 -0.59 6.86
N ILE A 30 4.21 -1.20 7.55
CA ILE A 30 2.80 -1.10 7.16
C ILE A 30 2.26 0.28 7.56
N TYR A 31 2.67 0.80 8.73
CA TYR A 31 2.35 2.15 9.18
C TYR A 31 2.91 3.23 8.25
N ASP A 32 4.19 3.13 7.87
CA ASP A 32 4.84 4.06 6.94
C ASP A 32 4.15 4.05 5.56
N GLU A 33 3.78 2.86 5.05
CA GLU A 33 3.01 2.73 3.81
C GLU A 33 1.62 3.38 3.94
N ASN A 34 0.98 3.29 5.12
CA ASN A 34 -0.31 3.93 5.36
C ASN A 34 -0.19 5.46 5.26
N ILE A 35 0.79 6.05 5.95
CA ILE A 35 1.06 7.50 5.87
C ILE A 35 1.28 7.94 4.43
N PHE A 36 2.09 7.19 3.68
CA PHE A 36 2.36 7.51 2.28
C PHE A 36 1.06 7.58 1.45
N HIS A 37 0.16 6.60 1.60
CA HIS A 37 -1.06 6.55 0.82
C HIS A 37 -2.14 7.55 1.29
N GLU A 38 -2.12 7.96 2.56
CA GLU A 38 -2.90 9.09 3.07
C GLU A 38 -2.44 10.42 2.42
N LEU A 39 -1.12 10.65 2.37
CA LEU A 39 -0.54 11.83 1.71
C LEU A 39 -0.80 11.83 0.20
N ALA A 40 -0.66 10.67 -0.46
CA ALA A 40 -0.97 10.54 -1.89
C ALA A 40 -2.45 10.86 -2.16
N THR A 41 -3.36 10.39 -1.30
CA THR A 41 -4.79 10.70 -1.41
C THR A 41 -5.05 12.21 -1.25
N THR A 42 -4.42 12.85 -0.27
CA THR A 42 -4.50 14.31 -0.09
C THR A 42 -3.96 15.06 -1.31
N TYR A 43 -2.83 14.63 -1.85
CA TYR A 43 -2.25 15.20 -3.06
C TYR A 43 -3.21 15.09 -4.27
N PHE A 44 -3.77 13.91 -4.53
CA PHE A 44 -4.72 13.75 -5.64
C PHE A 44 -6.00 14.55 -5.45
N ARG A 45 -6.46 14.70 -4.20
CA ARG A 45 -7.60 15.55 -3.84
C ARG A 45 -7.29 17.03 -4.15
N ASP A 46 -6.11 17.53 -3.79
CA ASP A 46 -5.68 18.90 -4.10
C ASP A 46 -5.61 19.16 -5.61
N LEU A 47 -5.06 18.21 -6.37
CA LEU A 47 -5.00 18.31 -7.83
C LEU A 47 -6.40 18.43 -8.43
N LEU A 48 -7.34 17.60 -7.98
CA LEU A 48 -8.72 17.60 -8.45
C LEU A 48 -9.40 18.95 -8.17
N PHE A 49 -9.30 19.46 -6.93
CA PHE A 49 -9.93 20.74 -6.55
C PHE A 49 -9.32 21.95 -7.24
N ASN A 50 -8.01 21.91 -7.50
CA ASN A 50 -7.29 23.02 -8.15
C ASN A 50 -7.20 22.88 -9.67
N GLY A 51 -7.75 21.81 -10.26
CA GLY A 51 -7.65 21.55 -11.70
C GLY A 51 -6.21 21.40 -12.21
N LYS A 52 -5.31 20.87 -11.38
CA LYS A 52 -3.89 20.69 -11.72
C LYS A 52 -3.63 19.29 -12.29
N ASN A 53 -2.59 19.17 -13.09
CA ASN A 53 -2.13 17.87 -13.60
C ASN A 53 -1.26 17.14 -12.56
N ASN A 54 -1.35 15.81 -12.53
CA ASN A 54 -0.45 14.96 -11.77
C ASN A 54 0.96 15.01 -12.36
N THR A 55 1.96 15.31 -11.53
CA THR A 55 3.39 15.31 -11.90
C THR A 55 4.19 14.28 -11.11
N SER A 56 3.54 13.53 -10.23
CA SER A 56 4.16 12.42 -9.50
C SER A 56 4.27 11.17 -10.37
N ASP A 57 5.12 10.25 -9.97
CA ASP A 57 5.23 8.89 -10.51
C ASP A 57 4.26 7.89 -9.82
N ILE A 58 3.35 8.40 -8.99
CA ILE A 58 2.39 7.59 -8.23
C ILE A 58 1.25 7.15 -9.15
N ASP A 59 1.06 5.83 -9.26
CA ASP A 59 -0.15 5.27 -9.86
C ASP A 59 -1.34 5.47 -8.90
N SER A 60 -2.27 6.32 -9.32
CA SER A 60 -3.41 6.71 -8.48
C SER A 60 -4.36 5.55 -8.18
N ASN A 61 -4.52 4.60 -9.11
CA ASN A 61 -5.41 3.45 -8.91
C ASN A 61 -4.81 2.48 -7.89
N ILE A 62 -3.51 2.20 -8.02
CA ILE A 62 -2.81 1.35 -7.05
C ILE A 62 -2.79 2.01 -5.68
N SER A 63 -2.48 3.32 -5.62
CA SER A 63 -2.48 4.06 -4.36
C SER A 63 -3.84 4.03 -3.66
N PHE A 64 -4.93 4.16 -4.42
CA PHE A 64 -6.29 4.10 -3.87
C PHE A 64 -6.64 2.72 -3.30
N LEU A 65 -6.31 1.63 -4.01
CA LEU A 65 -6.55 0.28 -3.52
C LEU A 65 -5.71 -0.04 -2.28
N ARG A 66 -4.47 0.44 -2.25
CA ARG A 66 -3.58 0.32 -1.09
C ARG A 66 -4.13 1.06 0.12
N HIS A 67 -4.52 2.31 -0.05
CA HIS A 67 -5.18 3.11 0.98
C HIS A 67 -6.42 2.40 1.56
N GLN A 68 -7.32 1.88 0.71
CA GLN A 68 -8.49 1.12 1.19
C GLN A 68 -8.12 -0.10 2.01
N THR A 69 -7.12 -0.86 1.56
CA THR A 69 -6.66 -2.08 2.25
C THR A 69 -6.06 -1.74 3.61
N LEU A 70 -5.21 -0.72 3.68
CA LEU A 70 -4.54 -0.31 4.91
C LEU A 70 -5.53 0.31 5.91
N ASN A 71 -6.51 1.08 5.43
CA ASN A 71 -7.61 1.55 6.27
C ASN A 71 -8.50 0.42 6.79
N TRP A 72 -8.69 -0.65 6.03
CA TRP A 72 -9.35 -1.86 6.55
C TRP A 72 -8.52 -2.53 7.65
N VAL A 73 -7.20 -2.68 7.46
CA VAL A 73 -6.30 -3.23 8.48
C VAL A 73 -6.33 -2.40 9.76
N ARG A 74 -6.23 -1.07 9.65
CA ARG A 74 -6.34 -0.12 10.77
C ARG A 74 -7.62 -0.36 11.58
N ARG A 75 -8.77 -0.39 10.90
CA ARG A 75 -10.09 -0.55 11.53
C ARG A 75 -10.29 -1.93 12.16
N PHE A 76 -9.72 -2.98 11.58
CA PHE A 76 -9.91 -4.35 12.07
C PHE A 76 -9.02 -4.67 13.28
N MET A 77 -7.86 -4.03 13.39
CA MET A 77 -6.89 -4.31 14.46
C MET A 77 -7.01 -3.41 15.69
N ASP A 78 -7.96 -2.46 15.72
CA ASP A 78 -8.19 -1.51 16.81
C ASP A 78 -6.92 -0.76 17.24
N ILE A 79 -6.05 -0.46 16.27
CA ILE A 79 -4.77 0.22 16.52
C ILE A 79 -5.02 1.72 16.58
N ALA A 80 -5.40 2.22 17.77
CA ALA A 80 -5.71 3.63 18.00
C ALA A 80 -4.58 4.59 17.58
N GLU A 81 -3.31 4.13 17.61
CA GLU A 81 -2.15 4.91 17.21
C GLU A 81 -2.16 5.29 15.72
N TRP A 82 -2.90 4.57 14.88
CA TRP A 82 -2.97 4.84 13.45
C TRP A 82 -4.03 5.88 13.10
N ASP A 83 -4.88 6.28 14.06
CA ASP A 83 -5.88 7.33 13.83
C ASP A 83 -5.24 8.69 13.55
N GLU A 84 -4.00 8.92 14.01
CA GLU A 84 -3.23 10.13 13.69
C GLU A 84 -2.86 10.26 12.20
N THR A 85 -2.88 9.15 11.47
CA THR A 85 -2.54 9.11 10.04
C THR A 85 -3.75 9.43 9.15
N ASP A 86 -4.95 9.50 9.72
CA ASP A 86 -6.18 9.74 8.98
C ASP A 86 -6.23 11.19 8.46
N THR A 87 -6.12 11.36 7.15
CA THR A 87 -6.24 12.67 6.47
C THR A 87 -7.61 12.88 5.83
N SER A 88 -8.60 12.04 6.16
CA SER A 88 -9.98 12.20 5.71
C SER A 88 -10.69 13.34 6.46
N THR A 89 -10.35 14.57 6.08
CA THR A 89 -11.16 15.77 6.26
C THR A 89 -11.50 16.40 4.91
#